data_AF-A0A7C7RG05-F1
#
_entry.id   AF-A0A7C7RG05-F1
#
_cell.length_a   1.000
_cell.length_b   1.000
_cell.length_c   1.000
_cell.angle_alpha   90.00
_cell.angle_beta   90.00
_cell.angle_gamma   90.00
#
_symmetry.space_group_name_H-M   'P 1'
#
loop_
_entity.id
_entity.type
_entity.pdbx_description
1 polymer ?
#
loop_
_entity_poly.entity_id
_entity_poly.type
_entity_poly.pdbx_seq_one_letter_code
_entity_poly.pdbx_strand_id
1 'polypeptide(L)'
;MNYKKTLNLPKTKFPMKANLAQKEPEMLKYWAKMDLYGKLREQGRGRPKFLLHDGPPYANGHLHLGHTINKVLKDIIIKSRQLMGYDAPYVPGWDCHGLPIEHNVEKE
;
A
#
# COMPACT_ATOMS: atom_id res chain seq x y z
N MET A 1 -18.12 29.36 40.55
CA MET A 1 -17.59 29.66 39.20
C MET A 1 -17.16 28.36 38.52
N ASN A 2 -17.45 28.18 37.23
CA ASN A 2 -17.06 26.98 36.48
C ASN A 2 -15.70 27.20 35.78
N TYR A 3 -14.62 26.76 36.43
CA TYR A 3 -13.24 26.90 35.94
C TYR A 3 -12.93 26.06 34.69
N LYS A 4 -13.79 25.12 34.30
CA LYS A 4 -13.57 24.30 33.09
C LYS A 4 -13.51 25.15 31.81
N LYS A 5 -14.18 26.30 31.80
CA LYS A 5 -14.19 27.23 30.65
C LYS A 5 -12.94 28.10 30.56
N THR A 6 -12.14 28.21 31.62
CA THR A 6 -10.90 29.00 31.65
C THR A 6 -9.67 28.17 31.25
N LEU A 7 -9.83 26.87 31.03
CA LEU A 7 -8.75 25.95 30.66
C LEU A 7 -8.65 25.80 29.14
N ASN A 8 -7.42 25.90 28.61
CA ASN A 8 -7.12 25.64 27.19
C ASN A 8 -6.92 24.13 26.95
N LEU A 9 -8.02 23.39 26.87
CA LEU A 9 -7.98 21.94 26.67
C LEU A 9 -7.81 21.58 25.18
N PRO A 10 -7.07 20.50 24.85
CA PRO A 10 -6.96 20.00 23.49
C PRO A 10 -8.34 19.64 22.92
N LYS A 11 -8.60 20.07 21.68
CA LYS A 11 -9.81 19.73 20.93
C LYS A 11 -9.40 19.15 19.59
N THR A 12 -9.88 17.94 19.31
CA THR A 12 -9.64 17.30 18.02
C THR A 12 -10.88 16.56 17.55
N LYS A 13 -11.09 16.57 16.23
CA LYS A 13 -12.08 15.69 15.57
C LYS A 13 -11.51 14.29 15.32
N PHE A 14 -10.22 14.07 15.56
CA PHE A 14 -9.58 12.78 15.41
C PHE A 14 -10.11 11.80 16.48
N PRO A 15 -10.75 10.70 16.08
CA PRO A 15 -11.32 9.77 17.03
C PRO A 15 -10.21 8.98 17.74
N MET A 16 -10.40 8.76 19.05
CA MET A 16 -9.47 7.96 19.85
C MET A 16 -9.46 6.49 19.43
N LYS A 17 -10.61 5.95 18.98
CA LYS A 17 -10.68 4.60 18.39
C LYS A 17 -10.38 4.66 16.90
N ALA A 18 -9.50 3.75 16.44
CA ALA A 18 -9.04 3.74 15.05
C ALA A 18 -10.13 3.27 14.07
N ASN A 19 -10.84 2.18 14.39
CA ASN A 19 -11.81 1.53 13.49
C ASN A 19 -11.23 1.21 12.10
N LEU A 20 -10.04 0.59 12.09
CA LEU A 20 -9.25 0.36 10.87
C LEU A 20 -9.98 -0.51 9.85
N ALA A 21 -10.69 -1.56 10.29
CA ALA A 21 -11.45 -2.44 9.41
C ALA A 21 -12.48 -1.70 8.53
N GLN A 22 -13.01 -0.56 9.00
CA GLN A 22 -13.90 0.30 8.21
C GLN A 22 -13.13 1.40 7.48
N LYS A 23 -12.16 2.05 8.15
CA LYS A 23 -11.45 3.20 7.59
C LYS A 23 -10.46 2.85 6.49
N GLU A 24 -9.75 1.74 6.59
CA GLU A 24 -8.75 1.35 5.58
C GLU A 24 -9.40 1.14 4.19
N PRO A 25 -10.53 0.43 4.05
CA PRO A 25 -11.26 0.38 2.79
C PRO A 25 -11.68 1.76 2.24
N GLU A 26 -12.11 2.68 3.11
CA GLU A 26 -12.46 4.06 2.71
C GLU A 26 -11.24 4.84 2.21
N MET A 27 -10.11 4.70 2.89
CA MET A 27 -8.84 5.31 2.48
C MET A 27 -8.37 4.78 1.12
N LEU A 28 -8.44 3.46 0.89
CA LEU A 28 -8.09 2.84 -0.39
C LEU A 28 -8.99 3.34 -1.52
N LYS A 29 -10.31 3.42 -1.29
CA LYS A 29 -11.26 3.99 -2.26
C LYS A 29 -10.94 5.44 -2.58
N TYR A 30 -10.60 6.24 -1.57
CA TYR A 30 -10.20 7.63 -1.75
C TYR A 30 -8.92 7.75 -2.59
N TRP A 31 -7.89 6.95 -2.30
CA TRP A 31 -6.64 6.93 -3.08
C TRP A 31 -6.86 6.51 -4.53
N ALA A 32 -7.72 5.52 -4.78
CA ALA A 32 -8.08 5.10 -6.13
C ALA A 32 -8.84 6.22 -6.87
N LYS A 33 -9.85 6.84 -6.23
CA LYS A 33 -10.64 7.92 -6.81
C LYS A 33 -9.78 9.11 -7.23
N MET A 34 -8.74 9.42 -6.46
CA MET A 34 -7.87 10.56 -6.75
C MET A 34 -6.67 10.23 -7.64
N ASP A 35 -6.55 8.98 -8.11
CA ASP A 35 -5.38 8.44 -8.80
C ASP A 35 -4.06 8.81 -8.12
N LEU A 36 -3.94 8.42 -6.84
CA LEU A 36 -2.75 8.74 -6.05
C LEU A 36 -1.47 8.25 -6.72
N TYR A 37 -1.48 7.04 -7.28
CA TYR A 37 -0.29 6.48 -7.92
C TYR A 37 0.13 7.29 -9.15
N GLY A 38 -0.82 7.65 -10.03
CA GLY A 38 -0.55 8.52 -11.18
C GLY A 38 0.05 9.86 -10.77
N LYS A 39 -0.52 10.51 -9.75
CA LYS A 39 0.01 11.76 -9.19
C LYS A 39 1.44 11.61 -8.65
N LEU A 40 1.75 10.50 -7.98
CA LEU A 40 3.11 10.22 -7.50
C LEU A 40 4.09 10.01 -8.66
N ARG A 41 3.65 9.39 -9.77
CA ARG A 41 4.47 9.24 -10.98
C ARG A 41 4.71 10.57 -11.67
N GLU A 42 3.70 11.43 -11.75
CA GLU A 42 3.83 12.78 -12.30
C GLU A 42 4.80 13.62 -11.48
N GLN A 43 4.65 13.63 -10.15
CA GLN A 43 5.57 14.31 -9.23
C GLN A 43 7.00 13.75 -9.30
N GLY A 44 7.14 12.48 -9.68
CA GLY A 44 8.40 11.79 -9.85
C GLY A 44 9.18 12.19 -11.12
N ARG A 45 8.54 12.82 -12.11
CA ARG A 45 9.19 13.11 -13.40
C ARG A 45 10.46 13.95 -13.22
N GLY A 46 11.56 13.49 -13.82
CA GLY A 46 12.87 14.14 -13.75
C GLY A 46 13.70 13.83 -12.51
N ARG A 47 13.16 13.09 -11.52
CA ARG A 47 13.91 12.63 -10.34
C ARG A 47 14.80 11.42 -10.68
N PRO A 48 15.88 11.18 -9.91
CA PRO A 48 16.64 9.95 -10.05
C PRO A 48 15.74 8.73 -9.82
N LYS A 49 15.85 7.73 -10.68
CA LYS A 49 15.02 6.52 -10.59
C LYS A 49 15.53 5.58 -9.50
N PHE A 50 14.61 4.99 -8.77
CA PHE A 50 14.86 3.86 -7.89
C PHE A 50 13.94 2.71 -8.31
N LEU A 51 14.52 1.60 -8.77
CA LEU A 51 13.75 0.45 -9.27
C LEU A 51 13.91 -0.72 -8.30
N LEU A 52 12.79 -1.17 -7.74
CA LEU A 52 12.71 -2.42 -7.00
C LEU A 52 11.93 -3.41 -7.86
N HIS A 53 12.61 -4.43 -8.37
CA HIS A 53 11.97 -5.46 -9.17
C HIS A 53 11.19 -6.43 -8.28
N ASP A 54 9.90 -6.60 -8.58
CA ASP A 54 9.04 -7.49 -7.83
C ASP A 54 9.15 -8.92 -8.35
N GLY A 55 9.64 -9.84 -7.52
CA GLY A 55 9.58 -11.27 -7.82
C GLY A 55 8.11 -11.71 -7.99
N PRO A 56 7.74 -12.28 -9.15
CA PRO A 56 6.35 -12.61 -9.44
C PRO A 56 5.91 -13.83 -8.63
N PRO A 57 4.92 -13.74 -7.73
CA PRO A 57 4.35 -14.94 -7.11
C PRO A 57 3.49 -15.71 -8.12
N TYR A 58 3.35 -16.99 -7.85
CA TYR A 58 2.49 -17.89 -8.62
C TYR A 58 1.02 -17.49 -8.51
N ALA A 59 0.30 -17.58 -9.62
CA ALA A 59 -1.10 -17.18 -9.73
C ALA A 59 -2.11 -18.26 -9.28
N ASN A 60 -1.72 -19.24 -8.46
CA ASN A 60 -2.49 -20.47 -8.25
C ASN A 60 -2.87 -20.79 -6.79
N GLY A 61 -2.91 -19.80 -5.90
CA GLY A 61 -3.29 -20.06 -4.51
C GLY A 61 -3.64 -18.82 -3.70
N HIS A 62 -4.11 -19.05 -2.47
CA HIS A 62 -4.37 -17.98 -1.52
C HIS A 62 -3.08 -17.36 -0.99
N LEU A 63 -3.11 -16.05 -0.77
CA LEU A 63 -2.02 -15.34 -0.12
C LEU A 63 -1.88 -15.79 1.33
N HIS A 64 -0.69 -16.26 1.68
CA HIS A 64 -0.28 -16.53 3.07
C HIS A 64 0.53 -15.37 3.66
N LEU A 65 0.80 -15.41 4.97
CA LEU A 65 1.51 -14.35 5.70
C LEU A 65 2.87 -13.96 5.09
N GLY A 66 3.61 -14.90 4.52
CA GLY A 66 4.84 -14.62 3.77
C GLY A 66 4.65 -13.62 2.61
N HIS A 67 3.53 -13.66 1.90
CA HIS A 67 3.20 -12.67 0.87
C HIS A 67 3.00 -11.28 1.48
N THR A 68 2.27 -11.21 2.59
CA THR A 68 2.02 -9.95 3.31
C THR A 68 3.33 -9.32 3.74
N ILE A 69 4.20 -10.08 4.40
CA ILE A 69 5.51 -9.58 4.86
C ILE A 69 6.34 -9.10 3.67
N ASN A 70 6.41 -9.87 2.59
CA ASN A 70 7.17 -9.51 1.39
C ASN A 70 6.68 -8.20 0.77
N LYS A 71 5.38 -8.06 0.55
CA LYS A 71 4.80 -6.87 -0.11
C LYS A 71 4.84 -5.63 0.79
N VAL A 72 4.62 -5.77 2.10
CA VAL A 72 4.74 -4.66 3.06
C VAL A 72 6.17 -4.13 3.12
N LEU A 73 7.18 -4.99 3.15
CA LEU A 73 8.58 -4.55 3.14
C LEU A 73 8.95 -3.81 1.86
N LYS A 74 8.52 -4.32 0.70
CA LYS A 74 8.72 -3.66 -0.60
C LYS A 74 8.04 -2.29 -0.64
N ASP A 75 6.80 -2.20 -0.15
CA ASP A 75 6.04 -0.94 -0.09
C ASP A 75 6.71 0.10 0.82
N ILE A 76 7.23 -0.30 2.00
CA ILE A 76 8.00 0.59 2.88
C ILE A 76 9.23 1.16 2.16
N ILE A 77 9.99 0.32 1.45
CA ILE A 77 11.18 0.76 0.71
C ILE A 77 10.81 1.73 -0.41
N ILE A 78 9.79 1.40 -1.21
CA ILE A 78 9.32 2.25 -2.30
C ILE A 78 8.85 3.61 -1.78
N LYS A 79 8.01 3.63 -0.74
CA LYS A 79 7.52 4.87 -0.11
C LYS A 79 8.67 5.69 0.48
N SER A 80 9.61 5.06 1.16
CA SER A 80 10.79 5.74 1.70
C SER A 80 11.61 6.42 0.61
N ARG A 81 11.89 5.72 -0.50
CA ARG A 81 12.63 6.27 -1.64
C ARG A 81 11.87 7.40 -2.34
N GLN A 82 10.56 7.26 -2.51
CA GLN A 82 9.72 8.33 -3.05
C GLN A 82 9.77 9.60 -2.17
N LEU A 83 9.71 9.44 -0.85
CA LEU A 83 9.79 10.55 0.11
C LEU A 83 11.20 11.18 0.16
N MET A 84 12.25 10.41 -0.16
CA MET A 84 13.63 10.89 -0.32
C MET A 84 13.90 11.57 -1.66
N GLY A 85 12.89 11.78 -2.51
CA GLY A 85 13.05 12.51 -3.77
C GLY A 85 13.49 11.65 -4.96
N TYR A 86 13.29 10.33 -4.90
CA TYR A 86 13.45 9.45 -6.06
C TYR A 86 12.13 9.28 -6.82
N ASP A 87 12.22 8.98 -8.11
CA ASP A 87 11.14 8.37 -8.89
C ASP A 87 11.17 6.86 -8.64
N ALA A 88 10.31 6.37 -7.73
CA ALA A 88 10.31 4.97 -7.30
C ALA A 88 9.07 4.20 -7.80
N PRO A 89 8.98 3.82 -9.08
CA PRO A 89 7.83 3.08 -9.58
C PRO A 89 7.86 1.64 -9.06
N TYR A 90 6.68 1.09 -8.81
CA TYR A 90 6.52 -0.30 -8.38
C TYR A 90 5.52 -0.99 -9.30
N VAL A 91 5.98 -2.04 -9.97
CA VAL A 91 5.18 -2.82 -10.92
C VAL A 91 5.15 -4.25 -10.40
N PRO A 92 3.99 -4.75 -9.92
CA PRO A 92 3.86 -6.15 -9.56
C PRO A 92 3.83 -7.01 -10.82
N GLY A 93 4.36 -8.23 -10.73
CA GLY A 93 4.28 -9.24 -11.79
C GLY A 93 3.71 -10.54 -11.25
N TRP A 94 3.18 -11.41 -12.11
CA TRP A 94 2.66 -12.74 -11.76
C TRP A 94 3.32 -13.82 -12.59
N ASP A 95 3.54 -14.99 -11.97
CA ASP A 95 4.01 -16.19 -12.65
C ASP A 95 2.79 -17.09 -12.93
N CYS A 96 2.49 -17.22 -14.22
CA CYS A 96 1.24 -17.82 -14.71
C CYS A 96 1.47 -19.15 -15.47
N HIS A 97 2.70 -19.66 -15.52
CA HIS A 97 3.03 -20.89 -16.22
C HIS A 97 3.60 -21.97 -15.28
N GLY A 98 3.76 -23.17 -15.84
CA GLY A 98 4.43 -24.29 -15.20
C GLY A 98 3.49 -25.32 -14.59
N LEU A 99 4.07 -26.47 -14.23
CA LEU A 99 3.38 -27.63 -13.67
C LEU A 99 2.45 -27.30 -12.49
N PRO A 100 2.77 -26.36 -11.57
CA PRO A 100 1.85 -26.00 -10.48
C PRO A 100 0.53 -25.38 -10.95
N ILE A 101 0.53 -24.69 -12.10
CA ILE A 101 -0.69 -24.14 -12.70
C ILE A 101 -1.49 -25.27 -13.34
N GLU A 102 -0.83 -26.07 -14.19
CA GLU A 102 -1.43 -27.19 -14.90
C GLU A 102 -2.12 -28.18 -13.93
N HIS A 103 -1.43 -28.55 -12.85
CA HIS A 103 -1.95 -29.47 -11.84
C HIS A 103 -3.13 -28.90 -11.03
N ASN A 104 -3.23 -27.58 -10.88
CA ASN A 104 -4.40 -26.98 -10.24
C ASN A 104 -5.61 -26.94 -11.17
N VAL A 105 -5.41 -26.74 -12.47
CA VAL A 105 -6.50 -26.86 -13.46
C VAL A 105 -7.01 -28.30 -13.53
N GLU A 106 -6.13 -29.31 -13.43
CA GLU A 106 -6.54 -30.73 -13.41
C GLU A 106 -7.33 -31.16 -12.17
N LYS A 107 -7.27 -30.38 -11.07
CA LYS A 107 -8.00 -30.68 -9.83
C LYS A 107 -9.43 -30.13 -9.82
N GLU A 108 -9.74 -29.18 -10.70
CA GLU A 108 -11.08 -28.60 -10.89
C GLU A 108 -11.85 -29.37 -11.97
#